data_AF-A0A6G3XP80-F1
#
_entry.id   AF-A0A6G3XP80-F1
#
_cell.length_a   1.000
_cell.length_b   1.000
_cell.length_c   1.000
_cell.angle_alpha   90.00
_cell.angle_beta   90.00
_cell.angle_gamma   90.00
#
_symmetry.space_group_name_H-M   'P 1'
#
loop_
_entity.id
_entity.type
_entity.pdbx_description
1 polymer ?
#
loop_
_entity_poly.entity_id
_entity_poly.type
_entity_poly.pdbx_seq_one_letter_code
_entity_poly.pdbx_strand_id
1 'polypeptide(L)' 'HAAKEEQGKMELRVRQLTQLLEHAKVGEAPADDGVVEPGMVVTIAFDGDENDTLTFLLASREYASSDIETYSPQSP' A
#
# COMPACT_ATOMS: atom_id res chain seq x y z
N HIS A 1 -31.27 12.91 -23.64
CA HIS A 1 -31.44 12.90 -22.18
C HIS A 1 -30.38 12.04 -21.48
N ALA A 2 -30.17 10.77 -21.86
CA ALA A 2 -29.18 9.89 -21.22
C ALA A 2 -27.71 10.40 -21.25
N ALA A 3 -27.24 10.94 -22.37
CA ALA A 3 -25.86 11.44 -22.48
C ALA A 3 -25.52 12.58 -21.50
N LYS A 4 -26.51 13.43 -21.16
CA LYS A 4 -26.32 14.54 -20.22
C LYS A 4 -26.25 14.06 -18.77
N GLU A 5 -26.97 13.00 -18.42
CA GLU A 5 -26.89 12.37 -17.10
C GLU A 5 -25.59 11.60 -16.90
N GLU A 6 -25.15 10.88 -17.94
CA GLU A 6 -23.86 10.16 -17.92
C GLU A 6 -22.68 11.13 -17.83
N GLN A 7 -22.72 12.24 -18.59
CA GLN A 7 -21.73 13.31 -18.48
C GLN A 7 -21.66 13.87 -17.05
N GLY A 8 -22.81 14.16 -16.42
CA GLY A 8 -22.84 14.67 -15.04
C GLY A 8 -22.26 13.68 -14.02
N LYS A 9 -22.48 12.37 -14.21
CA LYS A 9 -21.87 11.32 -13.36
C LYS A 9 -20.35 11.25 -13.52
N MET A 10 -19.85 11.37 -14.76
CA MET A 10 -18.42 11.40 -15.02
C MET A 10 -17.77 12.65 -14.43
N GLU A 11 -18.37 13.82 -14.60
CA GLU A 11 -17.88 15.08 -14.00
C GLU A 11 -17.83 15.01 -12.47
N LEU A 12 -18.85 14.43 -11.83
CA LEU A 12 -18.86 14.18 -10.39
C LEU A 12 -17.73 13.23 -9.97
N ARG A 13 -17.54 12.14 -10.71
CA ARG A 13 -16.47 11.17 -10.41
C ARG A 13 -15.08 11.80 -10.56
N VAL A 14 -14.87 12.59 -11.60
CA VAL A 14 -13.62 13.34 -11.81
C VAL A 14 -13.38 14.27 -10.62
N ARG A 15 -14.36 15.08 -10.22
CA ARG A 15 -14.21 15.98 -9.07
C ARG A 15 -13.87 15.23 -7.78
N GLN A 16 -14.54 14.11 -7.53
CA GLN A 16 -14.27 13.27 -6.36
C GLN A 16 -12.85 12.73 -6.38
N LEU A 17 -12.39 12.19 -7.53
CA LEU A 17 -11.04 11.68 -7.67
C LEU A 17 -9.99 12.80 -7.52
N THR A 18 -10.23 13.98 -8.09
CA THR A 18 -9.34 15.13 -7.92
C THR A 18 -9.19 15.52 -6.46
N GLN A 19 -10.29 15.58 -5.69
CA GLN A 19 -10.24 15.88 -4.26
C GLN A 19 -9.48 14.80 -3.47
N LEU A 20 -9.69 13.52 -3.80
CA LEU A 20 -8.95 12.43 -3.17
C LEU A 20 -7.45 12.54 -3.46
N LEU A 21 -7.07 12.84 -4.70
CA LEU A 21 -5.67 12.97 -5.11
C LEU A 21 -5.02 14.23 -4.52
N GLU A 22 -5.72 15.35 -4.46
CA GLU A 22 -5.21 16.63 -3.91
C GLU A 22 -4.93 16.54 -2.40
N HIS A 23 -5.71 15.74 -1.68
CA HIS A 23 -5.55 15.53 -0.24
C HIS A 23 -4.88 14.21 0.13
N ALA A 24 -4.46 13.41 -0.86
CA ALA A 24 -3.76 12.17 -0.61
C ALA A 24 -2.46 12.47 0.15
N LYS A 25 -2.29 11.84 1.31
CA LYS A 25 -1.03 11.87 2.05
C LYS A 25 -0.21 10.66 1.63
N VAL A 26 0.86 10.92 0.89
CA VAL A 26 1.92 9.93 0.67
C VAL A 26 2.93 10.13 1.79
N GLY A 27 3.18 9.08 2.59
CA GLY A 27 4.22 9.12 3.61
C GLY A 27 5.61 9.19 2.99
N GLU A 28 6.60 9.59 3.77
CA GLU A 28 7.99 9.40 3.39
C GLU A 28 8.35 7.91 3.53
N ALA A 29 9.24 7.43 2.66
CA ALA A 29 9.81 6.11 2.86
C ALA A 29 10.57 6.13 4.20
N PRO A 30 10.29 5.20 5.12
CA PRO A 30 10.98 5.17 6.40
C PRO A 30 12.49 4.99 6.22
N ALA A 31 13.27 5.46 7.19
CA ALA A 31 14.72 5.42 7.11
C ALA A 31 15.22 3.97 7.26
N ASP A 32 16.21 3.58 6.46
CA ASP A 32 16.88 2.29 6.63
C ASP A 32 17.91 2.40 7.77
N ASP A 33 17.42 2.38 9.01
CA ASP A 33 18.20 2.56 10.24
C ASP A 33 18.25 1.30 11.12
N GLY A 34 17.84 0.16 10.56
CA GLY A 34 17.74 -1.12 11.25
C GLY A 34 16.44 -1.32 12.03
N VAL A 35 15.50 -0.37 11.98
CA VAL A 35 14.14 -0.53 12.50
C VAL A 35 13.20 -0.83 11.34
N VAL A 36 12.43 -1.91 11.48
CA VAL A 36 11.40 -2.27 10.50
C VAL A 36 10.15 -1.41 10.71
N GLU A 37 9.70 -0.72 9.67
CA GLU A 37 8.53 0.16 9.70
C GLU A 37 7.49 -0.18 8.60
N PRO A 38 6.21 0.22 8.76
CA PRO A 38 5.21 0.01 7.72
C PRO A 38 5.61 0.65 6.38
N GLY A 39 5.46 -0.10 5.29
CA GLY A 39 5.89 0.29 3.95
C GLY A 39 7.22 -0.33 3.52
N MET A 40 7.95 -0.98 4.42
CA MET A 40 9.20 -1.67 4.09
C MET A 40 8.98 -3.09 3.55
N VAL A 41 9.85 -3.50 2.62
CA VAL A 41 10.06 -4.90 2.27
C VAL A 41 11.10 -5.47 3.22
N VAL A 42 10.72 -6.50 3.97
CA VAL A 42 11.51 -7.11 5.05
C VAL A 42 11.94 -8.49 4.62
N THR A 43 13.21 -8.82 4.81
CA THR A 43 13.74 -10.18 4.66
C THR A 43 14.25 -10.65 6.01
N ILE A 44 13.76 -11.80 6.46
CA ILE A 44 14.22 -12.47 7.68
C ILE A 44 14.88 -13.79 7.32
N ALA A 45 15.94 -14.16 8.06
CA ALA A 45 16.59 -15.46 8.01
C ALA A 45 16.19 -16.28 9.23
N PHE A 46 15.67 -17.49 9.03
CA PHE A 46 15.29 -18.38 10.13
C PHE A 46 16.53 -18.98 10.76
N ASP A 47 16.62 -18.94 12.09
CA ASP A 47 17.76 -19.43 12.87
C ASP A 47 19.13 -18.86 12.42
N GLY A 48 19.13 -17.72 11.71
CA GLY A 48 20.34 -17.12 11.13
C GLY A 48 20.86 -17.80 9.86
N ASP A 49 20.11 -18.72 9.26
CA ASP A 49 20.46 -19.34 7.97
C ASP A 49 20.03 -18.45 6.80
N GLU A 50 21.01 -17.88 6.09
CA GLU A 50 20.74 -17.04 4.91
C GLU A 50 20.15 -17.82 3.73
N ASN A 51 20.17 -19.16 3.77
CA ASN A 51 19.52 -20.00 2.75
C ASN A 51 18.06 -20.31 3.09
N ASP A 52 17.61 -20.02 4.31
CA ASP A 52 16.23 -20.17 4.74
C ASP A 52 15.66 -18.81 5.13
N THR A 53 15.09 -18.12 4.14
CA THR A 53 14.62 -16.74 4.29
C THR A 53 13.14 -16.57 3.90
N LEU A 54 12.49 -15.59 4.51
CA LEU A 54 11.17 -15.10 4.14
C LEU A 54 11.24 -13.61 3.83
N THR A 55 10.75 -13.22 2.65
CA THR A 55 10.63 -11.82 2.23
C THR A 55 9.17 -11.42 2.11
N PHE A 56 8.79 -10.30 2.72
CA PHE A 56 7.41 -9.81 2.72
C PHE A 56 7.32 -8.29 2.81
N LEU A 57 6.19 -7.72 2.41
CA LEU A 57 5.84 -6.31 2.63
C LEU A 57 5.14 -6.15 3.99
N LEU A 58 5.65 -5.28 4.85
CA LEU A 58 4.96 -4.89 6.07
C LEU A 58 3.97 -3.75 5.77
N ALA A 59 2.71 -4.06 5.50
CA ALA A 59 1.70 -3.06 5.15
C ALA A 59 0.27 -3.50 5.52
N SER A 60 -0.68 -2.56 5.50
CA SER A 60 -2.10 -2.90 5.73
C SER A 60 -2.60 -3.92 4.70
N ARG A 61 -3.44 -4.86 5.13
CA ARG A 61 -4.07 -5.88 4.27
C ARG A 61 -4.91 -5.28 3.14
N GLU A 62 -5.37 -4.05 3.30
CA GLU A 62 -6.10 -3.33 2.25
C GLU A 62 -5.23 -3.04 1.02
N TYR A 63 -3.91 -3.08 1.17
CA TYR A 63 -2.94 -2.89 0.08
C TYR A 63 -2.27 -4.20 -0.38
N ALA A 64 -2.79 -5.36 0.05
CA ALA A 64 -2.23 -6.64 -0.37
C ALA A 64 -2.31 -6.79 -1.90
N SER A 65 -1.19 -7.16 -2.51
CA SER A 65 -1.11 -7.49 -3.94
C SER A 65 -0.75 -8.96 -4.14
N SER A 66 -0.92 -9.46 -5.36
CA SER A 66 -0.47 -10.81 -5.74
C SER A 66 1.05 -10.92 -5.92
N ASP A 67 1.76 -9.79 -5.95
CA ASP A 67 3.16 -9.74 -6.36
C ASP A 67 4.11 -9.97 -5.18
N ILE A 68 3.68 -9.60 -3.97
CA ILE A 68 4.45 -9.78 -2.75
C ILE A 68 3.53 -10.13 -1.58
N GLU A 69 3.94 -11.09 -0.78
CA GLU A 69 3.20 -11.45 0.43
C GLU A 69 3.21 -10.26 1.40
N THR A 70 2.02 -9.92 1.92
CA THR A 70 1.84 -8.71 2.76
C THR A 70 1.37 -9.11 4.15
N TYR A 71 2.10 -8.66 5.17
CA TYR A 71 1.74 -8.83 6.58
C TYR A 71 1.36 -7.48 7.19
N SER A 72 0.27 -7.47 7.97
CA SER A 72 -0.16 -6.26 8.67
C SER A 72 0.69 -6.01 9.91
N PRO A 73 1.06 -4.75 10.21
CA PRO A 73 1.70 -4.38 11.48
C PRO A 73 0.89 -4.73 12.73
N GLN A 74 -0.42 -4.99 12.58
CA GLN A 74 -1.31 -5.40 13.66
C GLN A 74 -1.51 -6.92 13.73
N SER A 75 -0.79 -7.69 12.91
CA SER A 75 -0.81 -9.15 13.00
C SER A 75 -0.10 -9.60 14.29
N PRO A 76 -0.56 -10.68 14.96
CA PRO A 76 0.10 -11.22 16.14
C PRO A 76 1.49 -11.78 15.83
#